data_AF-A0A1I7W585-F1
#
_entry.id   AF-A0A1I7W585-F1
#
_cell.length_a   1.000
_cell.length_b   1.000
_cell.length_c   1.000
_cell.angle_alpha   90.00
_cell.angle_beta   90.00
_cell.angle_gamma   90.00
#
_symmetry.space_group_name_H-M   'P 1'
#
loop_
_entity.id
_entity.type
_entity.pdbx_description
1 polymer ?
#
loop_
_entity_poly.entity_id
_entity_poly.type
_entity_poly.pdbx_seq_one_letter_code
_entity_poly.pdbx_strand_id
1 'polypeptide(L)'
;MICAHHKALCQNFLQWKVDIDENDAQLKILNEAAVSLRERHQSITAQLSKGPVDFQTVIQLEDEIRKVEAQVNMWIRELAEINKARTKLEMKFVCLRSDIRLNTVNIEVANVDIDRIELDYRQMWNDCLYNDDSNDDKPISNDNCHN
;
A
#
# COMPACT_ATOMS: atom_id res chain seq x y z
N MET A 1 -12.69 -7.54 19.07
CA MET A 1 -13.28 -7.98 17.79
C MET A 1 -12.89 -6.97 16.73
N ILE A 2 -12.10 -7.33 15.71
CA ILE A 2 -11.67 -6.37 14.67
C ILE A 2 -12.90 -5.96 13.86
N CYS A 3 -13.20 -4.66 13.78
CA CYS A 3 -14.30 -4.12 12.99
C CYS A 3 -14.18 -4.59 11.52
N ALA A 4 -15.29 -4.98 10.89
CA ALA A 4 -15.33 -5.46 9.50
C ALA A 4 -14.63 -4.48 8.52
N HIS A 5 -14.74 -3.18 8.79
CA HIS A 5 -14.06 -2.13 8.04
C HIS A 5 -12.52 -2.20 8.16
N HIS A 6 -11.99 -2.37 9.38
CA HIS A 6 -10.55 -2.52 9.59
C HIS A 6 -10.00 -3.76 8.87
N LYS A 7 -10.75 -4.87 8.92
CA LYS A 7 -10.38 -6.10 8.20
C LYS A 7 -10.31 -5.88 6.68
N ALA A 8 -11.27 -5.14 6.11
CA ALA A 8 -11.28 -4.81 4.69
C ALA A 8 -10.08 -3.92 4.30
N LEU A 9 -9.73 -2.92 5.12
CA LEU A 9 -8.54 -2.09 4.89
C LEU A 9 -7.24 -2.91 4.88
N CYS A 10 -7.08 -3.83 5.82
CA CYS A 10 -5.93 -4.74 5.85
C CYS A 10 -5.87 -5.65 4.62
N GLN A 11 -7.00 -6.16 4.15
CA GLN A 11 -7.07 -6.96 2.91
C GLN A 11 -6.68 -6.13 1.69
N ASN A 12 -7.19 -4.90 1.57
CA ASN A 12 -6.84 -3.99 0.48
C ASN A 12 -5.34 -3.65 0.49
N PHE A 13 -4.75 -3.49 1.68
CA PHE A 13 -3.32 -3.28 1.84
C PHE A 13 -2.49 -4.48 1.38
N LEU A 14 -2.93 -5.70 1.73
CA LEU A 14 -2.28 -6.93 1.28
C LEU A 14 -2.35 -7.08 -0.25
N GLN A 15 -3.50 -6.76 -0.85
CA GLN A 15 -3.64 -6.76 -2.31
C GLN A 15 -2.72 -5.73 -2.96
N TRP A 16 -2.69 -4.50 -2.44
CA TRP A 16 -1.77 -3.46 -2.92
C TRP A 16 -0.31 -3.93 -2.88
N LYS A 17 0.08 -4.67 -1.84
CA LYS A 17 1.42 -5.24 -1.71
C LYS A 17 1.73 -6.25 -2.82
N VAL A 18 0.79 -7.13 -3.14
CA VAL A 18 0.95 -8.07 -4.26
C VAL A 18 1.09 -7.32 -5.58
N ASP A 19 0.26 -6.29 -5.81
CA ASP A 19 0.27 -5.53 -7.05
C ASP A 19 1.60 -4.74 -7.25
N ILE A 20 2.18 -4.19 -6.17
CA ILE A 20 3.47 -3.47 -6.27
C ILE A 20 4.64 -4.44 -6.47
N ASP A 21 4.60 -5.62 -5.83
CA ASP A 21 5.62 -6.66 -6.04
C ASP A 21 5.61 -7.16 -7.50
N GLU A 22 4.43 -7.31 -8.11
CA GLU A 22 4.30 -7.63 -9.55
C GLU A 22 4.85 -6.50 -10.44
N ASN A 23 4.52 -5.24 -10.14
CA ASN A 23 5.04 -4.09 -10.89
C ASN A 23 6.57 -4.03 -10.84
N ASP A 24 7.18 -4.27 -9.68
CA ASP A 24 8.63 -4.32 -9.53
C ASP A 24 9.25 -5.52 -10.26
N ALA A 25 8.56 -6.67 -10.34
CA ALA A 25 9.01 -7.80 -11.16
C ALA A 25 9.00 -7.46 -12.66
N GLN A 26 7.97 -6.78 -13.16
CA GLN A 26 7.91 -6.30 -14.54
C GLN A 26 9.06 -5.33 -14.86
N LEU A 27 9.38 -4.43 -13.93
CA LEU A 27 10.50 -3.49 -14.08
C LEU A 27 11.85 -4.23 -14.16
N LYS A 28 12.04 -5.31 -13.37
CA LYS A 28 13.26 -6.14 -13.43
C LYS A 28 13.43 -6.79 -14.80
N ILE A 29 12.36 -7.36 -15.35
CA ILE A 29 12.38 -7.99 -16.69
C ILE A 29 12.77 -6.96 -17.75
N LEU A 30 12.18 -5.76 -17.71
CA LEU A 30 12.56 -4.68 -18.64
C LEU A 30 14.03 -4.27 -18.49
N ASN A 31 14.55 -4.24 -17.27
CA ASN A 31 15.94 -3.88 -17.02
C ASN A 31 16.92 -4.95 -17.55
N GLU A 32 16.61 -6.24 -17.38
CA GLU A 32 17.38 -7.34 -17.97
C GLU A 32 17.39 -7.26 -19.50
N ALA A 33 16.23 -6.97 -20.08
CA ALA A 33 16.11 -6.74 -21.51
C ALA A 33 17.02 -5.55 -21.93
N ALA A 34 16.97 -4.43 -21.20
CA ALA A 34 17.81 -3.25 -21.44
C ALA A 34 19.32 -3.55 -21.47
N VAL A 35 19.80 -4.44 -20.59
CA VAL A 35 21.19 -4.91 -20.60
C VAL A 35 21.50 -5.66 -21.88
N SER A 36 20.65 -6.62 -22.30
CA SER A 36 20.85 -7.39 -23.53
C SER A 36 20.88 -6.51 -24.80
N LEU A 37 20.04 -5.47 -24.87
CA LEU A 37 20.08 -4.52 -25.98
C LEU A 37 21.37 -3.69 -25.98
N ARG A 38 21.84 -3.27 -24.80
CA ARG A 38 23.09 -2.52 -24.66
C ARG A 38 24.28 -3.35 -25.14
N GLU A 39 24.33 -4.63 -24.80
CA GLU A 39 25.36 -5.57 -25.27
C GLU A 39 25.32 -5.72 -26.80
N ARG A 40 24.13 -5.88 -27.40
CA ARG A 40 23.99 -5.93 -28.86
C ARG A 40 24.45 -4.65 -29.54
N HIS A 41 24.06 -3.50 -29.01
CA HIS A 41 24.50 -2.20 -29.53
C HIS A 41 26.03 -2.05 -29.45
N GLN A 42 26.64 -2.45 -28.34
CA GLN A 42 28.10 -2.46 -28.18
C GLN A 42 28.78 -3.39 -29.20
N SER A 43 28.21 -4.57 -29.47
CA SER A 43 28.70 -5.50 -30.49
C SER A 43 28.67 -4.90 -31.90
N ILE A 44 27.55 -4.29 -32.29
CA ILE A 44 27.40 -3.58 -33.58
C ILE A 44 28.46 -2.47 -33.70
N THR A 45 28.59 -1.65 -32.65
CA THR A 45 29.57 -0.55 -32.61
C THR A 45 31.01 -1.07 -32.73
N ALA A 46 31.34 -2.18 -32.07
CA ALA A 46 32.66 -2.80 -32.12
C ALA A 46 32.97 -3.47 -33.47
N GLN A 47 31.95 -3.91 -34.22
CA GLN A 47 32.13 -4.42 -35.58
C GLN A 47 32.41 -3.29 -36.57
N LEU A 48 31.69 -2.19 -36.44
CA LEU A 48 31.88 -0.99 -37.26
C LEU A 48 33.26 -0.32 -37.03
N SER A 49 33.88 -0.50 -35.86
CA SER A 49 35.17 0.12 -35.53
C SER A 49 36.40 -0.64 -36.06
N LYS A 50 36.25 -1.87 -36.58
CA LYS A 50 37.37 -2.75 -36.97
C LYS A 50 37.97 -2.49 -38.36
N GLY A 51 37.47 -1.53 -39.12
CA GLY A 51 38.00 -1.17 -40.44
C GLY A 51 36.93 -1.17 -41.54
N PRO A 52 37.32 -1.27 -42.83
CA PRO A 52 36.37 -1.26 -43.93
C PRO A 52 35.44 -2.47 -43.84
N VAL A 53 34.15 -2.19 -43.68
CA VAL A 53 33.09 -3.19 -43.63
C VAL A 53 32.62 -3.46 -45.06
N ASP A 54 32.53 -4.72 -45.46
CA ASP A 54 32.00 -5.05 -46.80
C ASP A 54 30.51 -4.69 -46.91
N PHE A 55 30.03 -4.52 -48.15
CA PHE A 55 28.66 -4.09 -48.43
C PHE A 55 27.58 -5.04 -47.87
N GLN A 56 27.85 -6.36 -47.84
CA GLN A 56 26.93 -7.36 -47.29
C GLN A 56 26.80 -7.20 -45.77
N THR A 57 27.92 -6.94 -45.09
CA THR A 57 27.95 -6.69 -43.65
C THR A 57 27.27 -5.35 -43.30
N VAL A 58 27.37 -4.33 -44.15
CA VAL A 58 26.62 -3.07 -43.97
C VAL A 58 25.10 -3.30 -44.00
N ILE A 59 24.59 -4.06 -44.98
CA ILE A 59 23.15 -4.38 -45.06
C ILE A 59 22.67 -5.12 -43.80
N GLN A 60 23.47 -6.07 -43.30
CA GLN A 60 23.13 -6.80 -42.07
C GLN A 60 23.09 -5.88 -40.84
N LEU A 61 24.05 -4.98 -40.71
CA LEU A 61 24.11 -4.02 -39.60
C LEU A 61 22.94 -3.02 -39.65
N GLU A 62 22.55 -2.55 -40.83
CA GLU A 62 21.37 -1.69 -41.00
C GLU A 62 20.07 -2.40 -40.59
N ASP A 63 19.91 -3.68 -40.95
CA ASP A 63 18.76 -4.48 -40.53
C ASP A 63 18.74 -4.70 -39.01
N GLU A 64 19.90 -5.00 -38.41
CA GLU A 64 20.02 -5.14 -36.95
C GLU A 64 19.75 -3.82 -36.21
N ILE A 65 20.23 -2.67 -36.72
CA ILE A 65 19.91 -1.35 -36.15
C ILE A 65 18.39 -1.12 -36.18
N ARG A 66 17.72 -1.42 -37.30
CA ARG A 66 16.27 -1.27 -37.43
C ARG A 66 15.52 -2.15 -36.42
N LYS A 67 15.98 -3.39 -36.20
CA LYS A 67 15.40 -4.30 -35.18
C LYS A 67 15.61 -3.76 -33.76
N VAL A 68 16.80 -3.26 -33.46
CA VAL A 68 17.14 -2.62 -32.19
C VAL A 68 16.24 -1.41 -31.95
N GLU A 69 16.07 -0.53 -32.93
CA GLU A 69 15.17 0.64 -32.84
C GLU A 69 13.71 0.24 -32.59
N ALA A 70 13.21 -0.79 -33.28
CA ALA A 70 11.85 -1.29 -33.07
C ALA A 70 11.64 -1.79 -31.63
N GLN A 71 12.62 -2.53 -31.09
CA GLN A 71 12.59 -3.03 -29.71
C GLN A 71 12.68 -1.90 -28.68
N VAL A 72 13.53 -0.90 -28.90
CA VAL A 72 13.60 0.30 -28.04
C VAL A 72 12.25 1.01 -27.99
N ASN A 73 11.63 1.23 -29.16
CA ASN A 73 10.33 1.89 -29.24
C ASN A 73 9.23 1.11 -28.52
N MET A 74 9.26 -0.22 -28.58
CA MET A 74 8.36 -1.08 -27.83
C MET A 74 8.58 -0.92 -26.32
N TRP A 75 9.82 -0.97 -25.85
CA TRP A 75 10.14 -0.81 -24.42
C TRP A 75 9.80 0.56 -23.87
N ILE A 76 9.97 1.64 -24.64
CA ILE A 76 9.56 2.97 -24.20
C ILE A 76 8.06 2.98 -23.88
N ARG A 77 7.24 2.28 -24.68
CA ARG A 77 5.79 2.16 -24.43
C ARG A 77 5.49 1.29 -23.22
N GLU A 78 6.14 0.13 -23.10
CA GLU A 78 5.96 -0.78 -21.96
C GLU A 78 6.36 -0.11 -20.63
N LEU A 79 7.49 0.61 -20.63
CA LEU A 79 7.96 1.38 -19.48
C LEU A 79 6.96 2.49 -19.09
N ALA A 80 6.38 3.17 -20.07
CA ALA A 80 5.37 4.19 -19.81
C ALA A 80 4.12 3.60 -19.13
N GLU A 81 3.64 2.43 -19.58
CA GLU A 81 2.50 1.75 -18.97
C GLU A 81 2.81 1.22 -17.56
N ILE A 82 3.99 0.62 -17.34
CA ILE A 82 4.44 0.19 -16.01
C ILE A 82 4.55 1.38 -15.05
N ASN A 83 5.10 2.50 -15.51
CA ASN A 83 5.23 3.70 -14.68
C ASN A 83 3.86 4.32 -14.34
N LYS A 84 2.93 4.31 -15.29
CA LYS A 84 1.54 4.72 -15.06
C LYS A 84 0.83 3.81 -14.05
N ALA A 85 1.04 2.50 -14.13
CA ALA A 85 0.53 1.56 -13.15
C ALA A 85 1.14 1.80 -11.76
N ARG A 86 2.45 2.00 -11.67
CA ARG A 86 3.17 2.33 -10.43
C ARG A 86 2.62 3.59 -9.78
N THR A 87 2.44 4.66 -10.55
CA THR A 87 1.88 5.93 -10.05
C THR A 87 0.49 5.71 -9.43
N LYS A 88 -0.37 4.90 -10.05
CA LYS A 88 -1.69 4.56 -9.49
C LYS A 88 -1.57 3.78 -8.17
N LEU A 89 -0.62 2.85 -8.08
CA LEU A 89 -0.35 2.10 -6.86
C LEU A 89 0.15 3.01 -5.73
N GLU A 90 1.03 3.96 -6.03
CA GLU A 90 1.51 4.93 -5.05
C GLU A 90 0.37 5.82 -4.52
N MET A 91 -0.53 6.30 -5.38
CA MET A 91 -1.72 7.02 -4.94
C MET A 91 -2.61 6.16 -4.04
N LYS A 92 -2.87 4.91 -4.43
CA LYS A 92 -3.64 3.96 -3.60
C LYS A 92 -3.00 3.74 -2.23
N PHE A 93 -1.68 3.60 -2.16
CA PHE A 93 -0.96 3.45 -0.90
C PHE A 93 -1.16 4.66 0.02
N VAL A 94 -1.07 5.88 -0.51
CA VAL A 94 -1.28 7.10 0.28
C VAL A 94 -2.68 7.12 0.89
N CYS A 95 -3.71 6.80 0.10
CA CYS A 95 -5.09 6.73 0.57
C CYS A 95 -5.27 5.64 1.63
N LEU A 96 -4.87 4.40 1.33
CA LEU A 96 -4.99 3.26 2.25
C LEU A 96 -4.28 3.51 3.58
N ARG A 97 -3.08 4.10 3.53
CA ARG A 97 -2.32 4.44 4.73
C ARG A 97 -3.04 5.49 5.59
N SER A 98 -3.68 6.47 4.95
CA SER A 98 -4.49 7.47 5.65
C SER A 98 -5.70 6.83 6.33
N ASP A 99 -6.43 5.99 5.61
CA ASP A 99 -7.65 5.33 6.10
C ASP A 99 -7.35 4.40 7.28
N ILE A 100 -6.27 3.61 7.18
CA ILE A 100 -5.84 2.71 8.27
C ILE A 100 -5.51 3.52 9.52
N ARG A 101 -4.75 4.63 9.39
CA ARG A 101 -4.38 5.49 10.52
C ARG A 101 -5.60 6.11 11.18
N LEU A 102 -6.52 6.65 10.39
CA LEU A 102 -7.77 7.22 10.91
C LEU A 102 -8.60 6.17 11.65
N ASN A 103 -8.70 4.96 11.08
CA ASN A 103 -9.42 3.88 11.72
C ASN A 103 -8.79 3.46 13.06
N THR A 104 -7.46 3.37 13.14
CA THR A 104 -6.75 3.09 14.39
C THR A 104 -7.04 4.14 15.46
N VAL A 105 -6.95 5.43 15.11
CA VAL A 105 -7.26 6.53 16.05
C VAL A 105 -8.71 6.46 16.53
N ASN A 106 -9.66 6.19 15.63
CA ASN A 106 -11.07 6.06 16.03
C ASN A 106 -11.30 4.90 17.00
N ILE A 107 -10.58 3.78 16.84
CA ILE A 107 -10.64 2.65 17.78
C ILE A 107 -10.05 3.03 19.13
N GLU A 108 -8.91 3.74 19.15
CA GLU A 108 -8.27 4.21 20.38
C GLU A 108 -9.17 5.17 21.16
N VAL A 109 -9.78 6.15 20.48
CA VAL A 109 -10.73 7.10 21.10
C VAL A 109 -11.93 6.36 21.69
N ALA A 110 -12.52 5.42 20.95
CA ALA A 110 -13.66 4.64 21.45
C ALA A 110 -13.30 3.82 22.70
N ASN A 111 -12.08 3.30 22.79
CA ASN A 111 -11.63 2.58 23.99
C ASN A 111 -11.50 3.53 25.19
N VAL A 112 -10.96 4.75 25.01
CA VAL A 112 -10.89 5.75 26.08
C VAL A 112 -12.28 6.14 26.58
N ASP A 113 -13.25 6.30 25.68
CA ASP A 113 -14.64 6.60 26.05
C ASP A 113 -15.27 5.45 26.85
N ILE A 114 -15.00 4.20 26.46
CA ILE A 114 -15.44 3.01 27.21
C ILE A 114 -14.82 3.00 28.62
N ASP A 115 -13.49 3.18 28.73
CA ASP A 115 -12.79 3.20 30.01
C ASP A 115 -13.36 4.28 30.95
N ARG A 116 -13.70 5.45 30.38
CA ARG A 116 -14.34 6.53 31.13
C ARG A 116 -15.74 6.16 31.61
N ILE A 117 -16.57 5.59 30.73
CA ILE A 117 -17.93 5.14 31.10
C ILE A 117 -17.86 4.06 32.20
N GLU A 118 -16.91 3.13 32.11
CA GLU A 118 -16.71 2.10 33.13
C GLU A 118 -16.29 2.70 34.47
N LEU A 119 -15.44 3.73 34.47
CA LEU A 119 -15.04 4.45 35.68
C LEU A 119 -16.23 5.18 36.31
N ASP A 120 -16.99 5.94 35.50
CA ASP A 120 -18.17 6.68 35.95
C ASP A 120 -19.22 5.72 36.54
N TYR A 121 -19.44 4.57 35.90
CA TYR A 121 -20.35 3.54 36.39
C TYR A 121 -19.89 2.96 37.74
N ARG A 122 -18.59 2.64 37.89
CA ARG A 122 -18.04 2.17 39.18
C ARG A 122 -18.19 3.21 40.28
N GLN A 123 -17.97 4.49 39.97
CA GLN A 123 -18.10 5.56 40.94
C GLN A 123 -19.54 5.74 41.39
N MET A 124 -20.49 5.79 40.44
CA MET A 124 -21.92 5.85 40.75
C MET A 124 -22.36 4.66 41.61
N TRP A 125 -21.90 3.45 41.29
CA TRP A 125 -22.22 2.26 42.09
C TRP A 125 -21.66 2.32 43.51
N ASN A 126 -20.41 2.79 43.67
CA ASN A 126 -19.83 3.00 44.99
C ASN A 126 -20.63 4.05 45.78
N ASP A 127 -20.99 5.17 45.15
CA ASP A 127 -21.79 6.21 45.80
C ASP A 127 -23.15 5.67 46.27
N CYS A 128 -23.83 4.83 45.48
CA CYS A 128 -25.06 4.15 45.92
C CYS A 128 -24.83 3.27 47.15
N LEU A 129 -23.81 2.41 47.13
CA LEU A 129 -23.53 1.48 48.24
C LEU A 129 -23.13 2.21 49.54
N TYR A 130 -22.30 3.24 49.46
CA TYR A 130 -21.86 3.99 50.64
C TYR A 130 -22.93 4.95 51.19
N ASN A 131 -23.86 5.43 50.37
CA ASN A 131 -24.98 6.24 50.83
C ASN A 131 -26.05 5.40 51.56
N ASP A 132 -26.17 4.10 51.26
CA ASP A 132 -27.06 3.18 51.99
C ASP A 132 -26.52 2.81 53.39
N ASP A 133 -25.20 2.60 53.54
CA ASP A 133 -24.58 2.25 54.84
C ASP A 133 -24.53 3.41 55.86
N SER A 134 -24.75 4.66 55.41
CA SER A 134 -24.71 5.85 56.28
C SER A 134 -26.07 6.28 56.84
N ASN A 135 -27.16 5.57 56.48
CA ASN A 135 -28.54 5.90 56.86
C ASN A 135 -29.19 4.85 57.79
N ASP A 136 -28.41 4.18 58.64
CA ASP A 136 -28.93 3.17 59.58
C ASP A 136 -29.62 3.77 60.84
N ASP A 137 -30.16 4.98 60.75
CA ASP A 137 -30.98 5.59 61.80
C ASP A 137 -32.15 6.42 61.22
N LYS A 138 -33.02 5.80 60.41
CA LYS A 138 -34.50 5.97 60.44
C LYS A 138 -35.22 5.26 59.28
N PRO A 139 -36.39 4.63 59.52
CA PRO A 139 -37.14 3.98 58.46
C PRO A 139 -38.15 4.94 57.83
N ILE A 140 -37.95 5.38 56.57
CA ILE A 140 -39.06 5.88 55.73
C ILE A 140 -38.84 5.49 54.26
N SER A 141 -39.68 4.53 53.82
CA SER A 141 -40.37 4.39 52.52
C SER A 141 -39.71 4.92 51.23
N ASN A 142 -39.41 3.97 50.33
CA ASN A 142 -39.65 3.95 48.88
C ASN A 142 -39.79 5.31 48.16
N ASP A 143 -38.86 5.62 47.25
CA ASP A 143 -39.08 5.45 45.80
C ASP A 143 -37.86 5.95 44.99
N ASN A 144 -37.67 5.31 43.82
CA ASN A 144 -36.86 5.74 42.67
C ASN A 144 -35.39 5.31 42.60
N CYS A 145 -35.18 4.04 42.28
CA CYS A 145 -34.21 3.67 41.23
C CYS A 145 -35.01 3.24 39.99
N HIS A 146 -35.34 4.19 39.11
CA HIS A 146 -35.88 3.87 37.78
C HIS A 146 -35.15 4.68 36.70
N ASN A 147 -34.61 3.91 35.75
CA ASN A 147 -33.99 4.23 34.45
C ASN A 147 -32.67 4.99 34.44
#